data_AF-A0A319CJD2-F1
#
_entry.id   AF-A0A319CJD2-F1
#
_cell.length_a   1.000
_cell.length_b   1.000
_cell.length_c   1.000
_cell.angle_alpha   90.00
_cell.angle_beta   90.00
_cell.angle_gamma   90.00
#
_symmetry.space_group_name_H-M   'P 1'
#
loop_
_entity.id
_entity.type
_entity.pdbx_description
1 polymer ?
#
loop_
_entity_poly.entity_id
_entity_poly.type
_entity_poly.pdbx_seq_one_letter_code
_entity_poly.pdbx_strand_id
1 'polypeptide(L)'
;MSASKQAVVCVFCGSRSGTSPAHLEAARALARQFHEHNVQLVYGGGTVGIMGELSRTLVSLSGPKAVHGIIPRALVEVEEGYKTPSLHETGNGDAGAAGAGKAPERLGGDTLEETEYGQVTVVPDMHTRKRLMAQKVLEGGLGSGFVALAGGFGTMEELMEVTTWNQLGIHKAGVVLLNINGYWDGVLQWVQSAVQQGFVSRENATILAEADRAEDVLRMLREYRISSDRMALDWGQE
;
A
#
# COMPACT_ATOMS: atom_id res chain seq x y z
N MET A 1 6.67 -24.79 -16.98
CA MET A 1 6.23 -23.38 -17.08
C MET A 1 6.24 -22.83 -15.67
N SER A 2 7.07 -21.83 -15.37
CA SER A 2 6.98 -21.14 -14.07
C SER A 2 5.63 -20.43 -14.02
N ALA A 3 4.81 -20.71 -13.02
CA ALA A 3 3.55 -19.97 -12.82
C ALA A 3 3.90 -18.48 -12.70
N SER A 4 3.25 -17.62 -13.49
CA SER A 4 3.54 -16.18 -13.38
C SER A 4 3.19 -15.73 -11.97
N LYS A 5 4.09 -14.96 -11.34
CA LYS A 5 3.85 -14.46 -9.98
C LYS A 5 2.57 -13.61 -9.95
N GLN A 6 1.81 -13.73 -8.88
CA GLN A 6 0.57 -12.96 -8.69
C GLN A 6 0.91 -11.47 -8.51
N ALA A 7 0.10 -10.57 -9.09
CA ALA A 7 0.26 -9.14 -8.90
C ALA A 7 -0.09 -8.73 -7.46
N VAL A 8 0.65 -7.78 -6.92
CA VAL A 8 0.45 -7.22 -5.58
C VAL A 8 0.28 -5.71 -5.71
N VAL A 9 -0.86 -5.19 -5.26
CA VAL A 9 -1.14 -3.75 -5.29
C VAL A 9 -1.22 -3.22 -3.87
N CYS A 10 -0.37 -2.24 -3.58
CA CYS A 10 -0.45 -1.51 -2.33
C CYS A 10 -1.43 -0.35 -2.48
N VAL A 11 -2.39 -0.24 -1.56
CA VAL A 11 -3.40 0.82 -1.58
C VAL A 11 -3.25 1.74 -0.36
N PHE A 12 -2.96 3.00 -0.63
CA PHE A 12 -2.98 4.08 0.36
C PHE A 12 -4.35 4.74 0.35
N CYS A 13 -5.01 4.82 1.51
CA CYS A 13 -6.33 5.43 1.62
C CYS A 13 -6.67 5.84 3.06
N GLY A 14 -7.72 6.63 3.22
CA GLY A 14 -8.11 7.16 4.53
C GLY A 14 -8.64 6.11 5.50
N SER A 15 -8.31 6.28 6.79
CA SER A 15 -8.96 5.61 7.93
C SER A 15 -10.38 6.13 8.21
N ARG A 16 -10.84 7.12 7.44
CA ARG A 16 -12.19 7.68 7.49
C ARG A 16 -12.87 7.47 6.14
N SER A 17 -14.19 7.39 6.15
CA SER A 17 -15.00 7.15 4.95
C SER A 17 -15.08 8.35 4.00
N GLY A 18 -14.79 9.56 4.49
CA GLY A 18 -15.13 10.80 3.80
C GLY A 18 -16.60 11.19 3.98
N THR A 19 -16.99 12.32 3.39
CA THR A 19 -18.38 12.85 3.48
C THR A 19 -19.25 12.43 2.29
N SER A 20 -18.64 12.00 1.19
CA SER A 20 -19.34 11.48 0.01
C SER A 20 -19.29 9.95 -0.03
N PRO A 21 -20.42 9.25 -0.26
CA PRO A 21 -20.44 7.79 -0.36
C PRO A 21 -19.62 7.24 -1.54
N ALA A 22 -19.34 8.08 -2.54
CA ALA A 22 -18.58 7.72 -3.74
C ALA A 22 -17.19 7.15 -3.42
N HIS A 23 -16.56 7.57 -2.33
CA HIS A 23 -15.23 7.04 -1.95
C HIS A 23 -15.29 5.59 -1.45
N LEU A 24 -16.35 5.22 -0.71
CA LEU A 24 -16.57 3.83 -0.31
C LEU A 24 -17.02 2.98 -1.51
N GLU A 25 -17.80 3.55 -2.43
CA GLU A 25 -18.17 2.87 -3.68
C GLU A 25 -16.95 2.55 -4.53
N ALA A 26 -16.02 3.49 -4.66
CA ALA A 26 -14.75 3.28 -5.35
C ALA A 26 -13.88 2.21 -4.67
N ALA A 27 -13.85 2.18 -3.34
CA ALA A 27 -13.17 1.12 -2.58
C ALA A 27 -13.73 -0.27 -2.91
N ARG A 28 -15.07 -0.41 -2.90
CA ARG A 28 -15.75 -1.66 -3.29
C ARG A 28 -15.50 -2.03 -4.75
N ALA A 29 -15.55 -1.05 -5.65
CA ALA A 29 -15.28 -1.28 -7.07
C ALA A 29 -13.85 -1.78 -7.30
N LEU A 30 -12.86 -1.18 -6.62
CA LEU A 30 -11.47 -1.62 -6.70
C LEU A 30 -11.27 -3.02 -6.13
N ALA A 31 -11.91 -3.37 -5.01
CA ALA A 31 -11.90 -4.74 -4.48
C ALA A 31 -12.43 -5.77 -5.49
N ARG A 32 -13.52 -5.45 -6.22
CA ARG A 32 -14.04 -6.33 -7.29
C ARG A 32 -13.04 -6.49 -8.41
N GLN A 33 -12.39 -5.41 -8.84
CA GLN A 33 -11.32 -5.50 -9.85
C GLN A 33 -10.16 -6.40 -9.37
N PHE A 34 -9.78 -6.33 -8.09
CA PHE A 34 -8.73 -7.19 -7.56
C PHE A 34 -9.14 -8.65 -7.53
N HIS A 35 -10.39 -8.94 -7.16
CA HIS A 35 -10.95 -10.30 -7.23
C HIS A 35 -10.97 -10.85 -8.66
N GLU A 36 -11.57 -10.11 -9.59
CA GLU A 36 -11.72 -10.52 -11.01
C GLU A 36 -10.39 -10.79 -11.70
N HIS A 37 -9.33 -10.07 -11.31
CA HIS A 37 -8.00 -10.17 -11.90
C HIS A 37 -6.98 -10.93 -11.04
N ASN A 38 -7.43 -11.60 -9.97
CA ASN A 38 -6.57 -12.36 -9.06
C ASN A 38 -5.37 -11.53 -8.54
N VAL A 39 -5.63 -10.34 -8.01
CA VAL A 39 -4.62 -9.40 -7.46
C VAL A 39 -4.65 -9.45 -5.93
N GLN A 40 -3.47 -9.47 -5.30
CA GLN A 40 -3.36 -9.34 -3.84
C GLN A 40 -3.34 -7.87 -3.42
N LEU A 41 -4.02 -7.57 -2.31
CA LEU A 41 -4.00 -6.26 -1.68
C LEU A 41 -2.96 -6.21 -0.57
N VAL A 42 -2.12 -5.18 -0.59
CA VAL A 42 -1.33 -4.73 0.55
C VAL A 42 -1.86 -3.37 1.01
N TYR A 43 -2.00 -3.16 2.31
CA TYR A 43 -2.51 -1.89 2.83
C TYR A 43 -2.09 -1.63 4.28
N GLY A 44 -2.55 -0.51 4.85
CA GLY A 44 -2.18 -0.05 6.18
C GLY A 44 -2.73 -0.83 7.37
N GLY A 45 -3.56 -1.86 7.16
CA GLY A 45 -4.11 -2.68 8.25
C GLY A 45 -5.24 -2.05 9.05
N GLY A 46 -5.82 -0.93 8.60
CA GLY A 46 -6.96 -0.28 9.26
C GLY A 46 -8.28 -1.01 9.01
N THR A 47 -9.17 -0.99 10.00
CA THR A 47 -10.44 -1.77 10.01
C THR A 47 -11.67 -0.91 9.76
N VAL A 48 -11.48 0.41 9.69
CA VAL A 48 -12.51 1.42 9.51
C VAL A 48 -12.27 2.27 8.25
N GLY A 49 -13.30 3.04 7.85
CA GLY A 49 -13.21 3.96 6.72
C GLY A 49 -13.00 3.26 5.38
N ILE A 50 -12.28 3.93 4.47
CA ILE A 50 -12.00 3.40 3.12
C ILE A 50 -11.13 2.14 3.21
N MET A 51 -10.15 2.11 4.14
CA MET A 51 -9.31 0.94 4.38
C MET A 51 -10.12 -0.30 4.73
N GLY A 52 -10.99 -0.20 5.74
CA GLY A 52 -11.82 -1.31 6.20
C GLY A 52 -12.82 -1.78 5.14
N GLU A 53 -13.41 -0.85 4.38
CA GLU A 53 -14.34 -1.18 3.30
C GLU A 53 -13.65 -1.97 2.17
N LEU A 54 -12.47 -1.49 1.73
CA LEU A 54 -11.68 -2.14 0.69
C LEU A 54 -11.25 -3.55 1.10
N SER A 55 -10.64 -3.68 2.29
CA SER A 55 -10.10 -4.96 2.77
C SER A 55 -11.20 -5.97 3.01
N ARG A 56 -12.27 -5.61 3.74
CA ARG A 56 -13.40 -6.50 4.02
C ARG A 56 -14.10 -6.96 2.75
N THR A 57 -14.30 -6.05 1.80
CA THR A 57 -14.93 -6.41 0.52
C THR A 57 -14.08 -7.45 -0.22
N LEU A 58 -12.76 -7.24 -0.32
CA LEU A 58 -11.90 -8.20 -1.01
C LEU A 58 -11.80 -9.54 -0.28
N VAL A 59 -11.74 -9.56 1.05
CA VAL A 59 -11.79 -10.81 1.83
C VAL A 59 -13.08 -11.56 1.59
N SER A 60 -14.23 -10.87 1.53
CA SER A 60 -15.52 -11.51 1.26
C SER A 60 -15.61 -12.18 -0.12
N LEU A 61 -14.82 -11.70 -1.08
CA LEU A 61 -14.78 -12.19 -2.47
C LEU A 61 -13.69 -13.25 -2.70
N SER A 62 -12.51 -13.08 -2.10
CA SER A 62 -11.29 -13.83 -2.43
C SER A 62 -10.66 -14.56 -1.24
N GLY A 63 -11.23 -14.42 -0.04
CA GLY A 63 -10.70 -14.98 1.20
C GLY A 63 -9.58 -14.14 1.84
N PRO A 64 -9.22 -14.44 3.10
CA PRO A 64 -8.29 -13.64 3.90
C PRO A 64 -6.87 -13.58 3.34
N LYS A 65 -6.45 -14.61 2.59
CA LYS A 65 -5.12 -14.66 1.94
C LYS A 65 -4.95 -13.67 0.78
N ALA A 66 -6.03 -13.09 0.28
CA ALA A 66 -5.97 -12.07 -0.76
C ALA A 66 -5.59 -10.68 -0.21
N VAL A 67 -5.56 -10.50 1.12
CA VAL A 67 -5.34 -9.21 1.76
C VAL A 67 -4.26 -9.32 2.84
N HIS A 68 -3.28 -8.42 2.77
CA HIS A 68 -2.21 -8.30 3.75
C HIS A 68 -2.14 -6.87 4.32
N GLY A 69 -2.57 -6.70 5.56
CA GLY A 69 -2.43 -5.47 6.33
C GLY A 69 -1.08 -5.41 7.06
N ILE A 70 -0.44 -4.24 7.04
CA ILE A 70 0.80 -4.00 7.79
C ILE A 70 0.59 -2.79 8.71
N ILE A 71 0.65 -3.04 10.02
CA ILE A 71 0.31 -2.06 11.06
C ILE A 71 1.47 -1.92 12.05
N PRO A 72 1.84 -0.70 12.49
CA PRO A 72 2.86 -0.56 13.52
C PRO A 72 2.28 -0.93 14.89
N ARG A 73 3.13 -1.44 15.79
CA ARG A 73 2.76 -1.87 17.15
C ARG A 73 1.99 -0.79 17.91
N ALA A 74 2.41 0.47 17.76
CA ALA A 74 1.77 1.62 18.41
C ALA A 74 0.31 1.88 17.96
N LEU A 75 -0.10 1.40 16.79
CA LEU A 75 -1.47 1.58 16.28
C LEU A 75 -2.40 0.41 16.59
N VAL A 76 -1.87 -0.75 16.99
CA VAL A 76 -2.68 -1.94 17.30
C VAL A 76 -3.66 -1.65 18.45
N GLU A 77 -3.21 -1.00 19.51
CA GLU A 77 -4.02 -0.74 20.71
C GLU A 77 -5.16 0.28 20.47
N VAL A 78 -5.02 1.16 19.48
CA VAL A 78 -5.98 2.23 19.20
C VAL A 78 -6.97 1.87 18.09
N GLU A 79 -6.65 0.87 17.28
CA GLU A 79 -7.45 0.43 16.15
C GLU A 79 -8.58 -0.49 16.62
N GLU A 80 -9.82 -0.06 16.41
CA GLU A 80 -11.02 -0.72 16.95
C GLU A 80 -11.11 -2.21 16.63
N GLY A 81 -10.77 -2.60 15.39
CA GLY A 81 -10.85 -4.00 14.98
C GLY A 81 -9.84 -4.95 15.65
N TYR A 82 -8.88 -4.43 16.43
CA TYR A 82 -7.92 -5.22 17.20
C TYR A 82 -8.13 -5.13 18.72
N LYS A 83 -9.15 -4.41 19.20
CA LYS A 83 -9.42 -4.22 20.64
C LYS A 83 -10.10 -5.42 21.34
N THR A 84 -10.52 -6.44 20.61
CA THR A 84 -11.11 -7.66 21.20
C THR A 84 -10.04 -8.72 21.51
N PRO A 85 -10.05 -9.33 22.71
CA PRO A 85 -8.95 -10.18 23.16
C PRO A 85 -9.06 -11.59 22.59
N SER A 86 -8.23 -11.92 21.61
CA SER A 86 -7.74 -13.28 21.37
C SER A 86 -6.20 -13.37 21.49
N LEU A 87 -5.61 -12.47 22.28
CA LEU A 87 -4.26 -12.67 22.80
C LEU A 87 -4.37 -13.50 24.09
N HIS A 88 -4.47 -14.82 23.93
CA HIS A 88 -4.05 -15.71 25.02
C HIS A 88 -2.56 -15.47 25.25
N GLU A 89 -2.24 -14.77 26.35
CA GLU A 89 -0.90 -14.78 26.92
C GLU A 89 -0.53 -16.24 27.24
N THR A 90 0.20 -16.90 26.35
CA THR A 90 1.01 -18.05 26.75
C THR A 90 2.21 -17.51 27.50
N GLY A 91 2.02 -17.31 28.81
CA GLY A 91 3.13 -17.14 29.72
C GLY A 91 4.05 -18.35 29.64
N ASN A 92 5.34 -18.10 29.45
CA ASN A 92 6.36 -18.95 30.03
C ASN A 92 7.58 -18.09 30.35
N GLY A 93 7.86 -17.95 31.65
CA GLY A 93 9.13 -17.42 32.10
C GLY A 93 10.22 -18.45 31.85
N ASP A 94 11.39 -17.99 31.44
CA ASP A 94 12.62 -18.43 32.09
C ASP A 94 13.78 -17.46 31.80
N ALA A 95 14.59 -17.25 32.82
CA ALA A 95 15.81 -16.46 32.78
C ALA A 95 16.95 -17.26 32.15
N GLY A 96 17.77 -16.62 31.29
CA GLY A 96 18.97 -17.24 30.74
C GLY A 96 19.85 -16.25 29.97
N ALA A 97 21.10 -16.12 30.40
CA ALA A 97 22.04 -15.07 30.02
C ALA A 97 22.72 -15.22 28.65
N ALA A 98 23.08 -14.05 28.09
CA ALA A 98 24.28 -13.70 27.32
C ALA A 98 24.68 -14.50 26.06
N GLY A 99 24.74 -13.78 24.92
CA GLY A 99 25.50 -14.18 23.73
C GLY A 99 25.43 -13.13 22.62
N ALA A 100 26.44 -12.27 22.53
CA ALA A 100 26.58 -11.28 21.47
C ALA A 100 27.02 -11.92 20.16
N GLY A 101 26.16 -11.86 19.14
CA GLY A 101 26.48 -12.17 17.75
C GLY A 101 25.46 -11.46 16.85
N LYS A 102 25.90 -10.45 16.09
CA LYS A 102 25.05 -9.72 15.13
C LYS A 102 24.71 -10.64 13.95
N ALA A 103 23.53 -11.25 14.00
CA ALA A 103 22.85 -11.83 12.84
C ALA A 103 22.01 -10.73 12.15
N PRO A 104 21.79 -10.80 10.82
CA PRO A 104 20.96 -9.83 10.12
C PRO A 104 19.54 -9.87 10.71
N GLU A 105 19.03 -8.69 11.04
CA GLU A 105 17.74 -8.49 11.67
C GLU A 105 16.64 -8.98 10.72
N ARG A 106 16.05 -10.13 11.04
CA ARG A 106 14.91 -10.67 10.30
C ARG A 106 13.76 -9.68 10.47
N LEU A 107 13.29 -9.06 9.38
CA LEU A 107 11.98 -8.39 9.33
C LEU A 107 10.88 -9.45 9.50
N GLY A 108 10.69 -9.93 10.72
CA GLY A 108 9.66 -10.89 11.10
C GLY A 108 8.77 -10.26 12.16
N GLY A 109 7.74 -9.55 11.73
CA GLY A 109 6.68 -9.08 12.62
C GLY A 109 5.80 -10.24 13.08
N ASP A 110 5.20 -10.11 14.26
CA ASP A 110 4.18 -11.04 14.74
C ASP A 110 2.99 -10.99 13.76
N THR A 111 2.61 -12.15 13.19
CA THR A 111 1.46 -12.25 12.29
C THR A 111 0.23 -12.57 13.14
N LEU A 112 -0.79 -11.70 13.09
CA LEU A 112 -2.07 -11.93 13.76
C LEU A 112 -2.90 -12.97 12.99
N GLU A 113 -3.87 -13.59 13.68
CA GLU A 113 -4.82 -14.54 13.07
C GLU A 113 -5.53 -13.94 11.84
N GLU A 114 -5.94 -14.79 10.90
CA GLU A 114 -6.72 -14.37 9.73
C GLU A 114 -8.06 -13.75 10.17
N THR A 115 -8.29 -12.50 9.79
CA THR A 115 -9.52 -11.76 10.14
C THR A 115 -10.40 -11.52 8.91
N GLU A 116 -11.58 -10.94 9.11
CA GLU A 116 -12.41 -10.43 8.00
C GLU A 116 -11.74 -9.29 7.20
N TYR A 117 -10.62 -8.75 7.68
CA TYR A 117 -9.79 -7.75 6.98
C TYR A 117 -8.49 -8.33 6.42
N GLY A 118 -8.31 -9.65 6.48
CA GLY A 118 -7.17 -10.37 5.92
C GLY A 118 -6.12 -10.77 6.95
N GLN A 119 -4.95 -11.13 6.43
CA GLN A 119 -3.74 -11.37 7.23
C GLN A 119 -3.15 -10.04 7.68
N VAL A 120 -2.62 -9.98 8.90
CA VAL A 120 -2.04 -8.75 9.45
C VAL A 120 -0.65 -9.03 10.02
N THR A 121 0.32 -8.20 9.66
CA THR A 121 1.67 -8.22 10.24
C THR A 121 1.89 -6.97 11.07
N VAL A 122 2.29 -7.16 12.33
CA VAL A 122 2.65 -6.08 13.24
C VAL A 122 4.13 -5.76 13.12
N VAL A 123 4.47 -4.50 12.86
CA VAL A 123 5.87 -4.03 12.72
C VAL A 123 6.25 -3.05 13.84
N PRO A 124 7.55 -2.89 14.16
CA PRO A 124 7.97 -2.02 15.26
C PRO A 124 7.61 -0.53 15.04
N ASP A 125 7.69 -0.04 13.80
CA ASP A 125 7.61 1.39 13.51
C ASP A 125 7.06 1.70 12.10
N MET A 126 6.82 2.98 11.83
CA MET A 126 6.25 3.47 10.56
C MET A 126 7.19 3.32 9.37
N HIS A 127 8.51 3.39 9.55
CA HIS A 127 9.47 3.22 8.45
C HIS A 127 9.50 1.75 8.02
N THR A 128 9.55 0.83 8.98
CA THR A 128 9.47 -0.60 8.73
C THR A 128 8.14 -0.97 8.06
N ARG A 129 7.03 -0.33 8.45
CA ARG A 129 5.72 -0.48 7.78
C ARG A 129 5.80 -0.11 6.30
N LYS A 130 6.21 1.12 5.97
CA LYS A 130 6.25 1.61 4.58
C LYS A 130 7.20 0.80 3.72
N ARG A 131 8.38 0.44 4.26
CA ARG A 131 9.35 -0.42 3.58
C ARG A 131 8.76 -1.79 3.26
N LEU A 132 8.11 -2.45 4.22
CA LEU A 132 7.51 -3.78 4.00
C LEU A 132 6.36 -3.70 2.99
N MET A 133 5.51 -2.68 3.06
CA MET A 133 4.43 -2.46 2.09
C MET A 133 4.98 -2.32 0.67
N ALA A 134 6.02 -1.51 0.48
CA ALA A 134 6.69 -1.36 -0.81
C ALA A 134 7.36 -2.65 -1.26
N GLN A 135 8.11 -3.33 -0.39
CA GLN A 135 8.77 -4.60 -0.70
C GLN A 135 7.79 -5.64 -1.25
N LYS A 136 6.59 -5.78 -0.64
CA LYS A 136 5.57 -6.71 -1.13
C LYS A 136 5.10 -6.39 -2.54
N VAL A 137 4.98 -5.11 -2.90
CA VAL A 137 4.66 -4.68 -4.27
C VAL A 137 5.79 -5.04 -5.23
N LEU A 138 7.04 -4.76 -4.85
CA LEU A 138 8.21 -5.00 -5.71
C LEU A 138 8.50 -6.50 -5.90
N GLU A 139 8.14 -7.30 -4.92
CA GLU A 139 8.14 -8.75 -5.04
C GLU A 139 7.00 -9.24 -5.93
N GLY A 140 5.90 -8.50 -6.10
CA GLY A 140 4.74 -8.92 -6.89
C GLY A 140 5.03 -9.14 -8.38
N GLY A 141 4.10 -9.80 -9.05
CA GLY A 141 4.16 -10.06 -10.50
C GLY A 141 3.87 -8.84 -11.37
N LEU A 142 3.71 -9.08 -12.68
CA LEU A 142 3.34 -8.04 -13.64
C LEU A 142 2.00 -7.39 -13.26
N GLY A 143 1.94 -6.05 -13.28
CA GLY A 143 0.77 -5.28 -12.85
C GLY A 143 0.75 -4.91 -11.37
N SER A 144 1.80 -5.26 -10.61
CA SER A 144 1.99 -4.76 -9.25
C SER A 144 2.28 -3.26 -9.24
N GLY A 145 1.75 -2.56 -8.24
CA GLY A 145 2.00 -1.13 -8.10
C GLY A 145 1.30 -0.49 -6.91
N PHE A 146 1.26 0.83 -6.93
CA PHE A 146 0.74 1.65 -5.86
C PHE A 146 -0.51 2.39 -6.32
N VAL A 147 -1.53 2.45 -5.47
CA VAL A 147 -2.78 3.16 -5.75
C VAL A 147 -3.12 4.03 -4.55
N ALA A 148 -3.51 5.28 -4.78
CA ALA A 148 -4.06 6.13 -3.74
C ALA A 148 -5.55 6.44 -3.99
N LEU A 149 -6.41 6.02 -3.05
CA LEU A 149 -7.77 6.55 -2.94
C LEU A 149 -7.76 7.78 -2.04
N ALA A 150 -8.91 8.43 -1.89
CA ALA A 150 -9.08 9.54 -0.98
C ALA A 150 -8.55 9.23 0.44
N GLY A 151 -7.82 10.18 1.01
CA GLY A 151 -7.15 10.04 2.29
C GLY A 151 -6.49 11.35 2.74
N GLY A 152 -6.11 11.40 4.02
CA GLY A 152 -5.52 12.60 4.63
C GLY A 152 -4.01 12.71 4.44
N PHE A 153 -3.34 13.41 5.37
CA PHE A 153 -1.89 13.62 5.32
C PHE A 153 -1.07 12.33 5.29
N GLY A 154 -1.48 11.28 6.01
CA GLY A 154 -0.79 9.99 5.97
C GLY A 154 -0.77 9.38 4.56
N THR A 155 -1.92 9.36 3.89
CA THR A 155 -2.03 8.88 2.50
C THR A 155 -1.18 9.73 1.54
N MET A 156 -1.16 11.06 1.74
CA MET A 156 -0.30 11.95 0.93
C MET A 156 1.18 11.65 1.14
N GLU A 157 1.61 11.46 2.38
CA GLU A 157 3.00 11.18 2.73
C GLU A 157 3.47 9.85 2.11
N GLU A 158 2.67 8.80 2.22
CA GLU A 158 2.92 7.49 1.62
C GLU A 158 2.99 7.57 0.08
N LEU A 159 2.05 8.31 -0.53
CA LEU A 159 2.00 8.55 -1.97
C LEU A 159 3.25 9.27 -2.48
N MET A 160 3.63 10.37 -1.82
CA MET A 160 4.77 11.18 -2.24
C MET A 160 6.10 10.46 -2.02
N GLU A 161 6.20 9.60 -0.99
CA GLU A 161 7.38 8.76 -0.76
C GLU A 161 7.61 7.78 -1.92
N VAL A 162 6.59 7.00 -2.32
CA VAL A 162 6.74 6.06 -3.45
C VAL A 162 6.90 6.76 -4.79
N THR A 163 6.31 7.95 -4.97
CA THR A 163 6.52 8.78 -6.16
C THR A 163 7.98 9.21 -6.26
N THR A 164 8.54 9.66 -5.14
CA THR A 164 9.95 10.08 -5.06
C THR A 164 10.89 8.89 -5.28
N TRP A 165 10.61 7.73 -4.69
CA TRP A 165 11.39 6.51 -4.93
C TRP A 165 11.36 6.05 -6.39
N ASN A 166 10.22 6.20 -7.07
CA ASN A 166 10.15 6.00 -8.51
C ASN A 166 11.10 6.97 -9.24
N GLN A 167 10.96 8.27 -8.99
CA GLN A 167 11.80 9.33 -9.61
C GLN A 167 13.30 9.07 -9.40
N LEU A 168 13.69 8.64 -8.20
CA LEU A 168 15.07 8.38 -7.82
C LEU A 168 15.67 7.09 -8.41
N GLY A 169 14.87 6.21 -9.03
CA GLY A 169 15.40 4.95 -9.57
C GLY A 169 15.18 3.72 -8.70
N ILE A 170 14.65 3.88 -7.48
CA ILE A 170 14.59 2.82 -6.44
C ILE A 170 13.62 1.69 -6.84
N HIS A 171 12.50 2.01 -7.49
CA HIS A 171 11.58 1.00 -8.03
C HIS A 171 10.97 1.38 -9.37
N LYS A 172 10.39 0.40 -10.07
CA LYS A 172 9.79 0.60 -11.41
C LYS A 172 8.27 0.46 -11.44
N ALA A 173 7.64 0.22 -10.30
CA ALA A 173 6.20 0.07 -10.17
C ALA A 173 5.44 1.39 -10.44
N GLY A 174 4.29 1.30 -11.11
CA GLY A 174 3.43 2.44 -11.40
C GLY A 174 2.71 2.97 -10.15
N VAL A 175 2.35 4.26 -10.18
CA VAL A 175 1.62 4.93 -9.11
C VAL A 175 0.36 5.57 -9.69
N VAL A 176 -0.81 5.18 -9.20
CA VAL A 176 -2.11 5.61 -9.73
C VAL A 176 -2.91 6.34 -8.65
N LEU A 177 -3.43 7.52 -8.99
CA LEU A 177 -4.42 8.25 -8.21
C LEU A 177 -5.82 7.86 -8.70
N LEU A 178 -6.63 7.24 -7.84
CA LEU A 178 -8.04 7.00 -8.13
C LEU A 178 -8.85 8.27 -7.77
N ASN A 179 -9.03 9.15 -8.74
CA ASN A 179 -9.53 10.52 -8.59
C ASN A 179 -11.06 10.62 -8.62
N ILE A 180 -11.70 10.15 -7.55
CA ILE A 180 -13.14 10.17 -7.41
C ILE A 180 -13.64 11.59 -7.12
N ASN A 181 -14.54 12.11 -7.96
CA ASN A 181 -15.13 13.45 -7.85
C ASN A 181 -14.08 14.57 -7.76
N GLY A 182 -12.94 14.42 -8.43
CA GLY A 182 -11.88 15.43 -8.44
C GLY A 182 -11.13 15.61 -7.12
N TYR A 183 -11.18 14.60 -6.22
CA TYR A 183 -10.48 14.64 -4.93
C TYR A 183 -8.98 14.99 -5.05
N TRP A 184 -8.32 14.50 -6.10
CA TRP A 184 -6.89 14.68 -6.36
C TRP A 184 -6.56 15.84 -7.31
N ASP A 185 -7.55 16.60 -7.79
CA ASP A 185 -7.35 17.70 -8.75
C ASP A 185 -6.32 18.71 -8.26
N GLY A 186 -6.35 19.04 -6.96
CA GLY A 186 -5.39 19.96 -6.36
C GLY A 186 -3.95 19.46 -6.41
N VAL A 187 -3.73 18.15 -6.24
CA VAL A 187 -2.40 17.53 -6.33
C VAL A 187 -1.93 17.50 -7.77
N LEU A 188 -2.78 17.08 -8.69
CA LEU A 188 -2.47 17.05 -10.11
C LEU A 188 -2.13 18.46 -10.63
N GLN A 189 -2.90 19.47 -10.22
CA GLN A 189 -2.63 20.87 -10.53
C GLN A 189 -1.30 21.36 -9.92
N TRP A 190 -0.95 20.92 -8.71
CA TRP A 190 0.36 21.21 -8.12
C TRP A 190 1.50 20.58 -8.94
N VAL A 191 1.36 19.33 -9.40
CA VAL A 191 2.36 18.68 -10.28
C VAL A 191 2.54 19.49 -11.56
N GLN A 192 1.45 19.91 -12.21
CA GLN A 192 1.53 20.76 -13.40
C GLN A 192 2.26 22.08 -13.11
N SER A 193 2.02 22.67 -11.95
CA SER A 193 2.68 23.91 -11.53
C SER A 193 4.17 23.69 -11.28
N ALA A 194 4.54 22.59 -10.64
CA ALA A 194 5.94 22.20 -10.43
C ALA A 194 6.69 21.95 -11.76
N VAL A 195 6.00 21.39 -12.76
CA VAL A 195 6.54 21.26 -14.12
C VAL A 195 6.76 22.62 -14.78
N GLN A 196 5.77 23.51 -14.71
CA GLN A 196 5.88 24.85 -15.27
C GLN A 196 7.02 25.67 -14.63
N GLN A 197 7.25 25.47 -13.34
CA GLN A 197 8.33 26.12 -12.58
C GLN A 197 9.67 25.38 -12.66
N GLY A 198 9.75 24.25 -13.37
CA GLY A 198 11.00 23.50 -13.58
C GLY A 198 11.48 22.65 -12.39
N PHE A 199 10.63 22.43 -11.38
CA PHE A 199 10.96 21.54 -10.25
C PHE A 199 10.73 20.06 -10.57
N VAL A 200 9.85 19.75 -11.53
CA VAL A 200 9.54 18.40 -12.00
C VAL A 200 9.66 18.38 -13.53
N SER A 201 10.25 17.34 -14.11
CA SER A 201 10.28 17.23 -15.58
C SER A 201 8.92 16.77 -16.13
N ARG A 202 8.66 17.05 -17.41
CA ARG A 202 7.41 16.59 -18.06
C ARG A 202 7.27 15.07 -18.02
N GLU A 203 8.37 14.34 -18.17
CA GLU A 203 8.39 12.88 -18.09
C GLU A 203 8.14 12.40 -16.65
N ASN A 204 8.78 13.01 -15.64
CA ASN A 204 8.56 12.62 -14.24
C ASN A 204 7.15 12.96 -13.73
N ALA A 205 6.46 13.93 -14.32
CA ALA A 205 5.05 14.19 -14.01
C ALA A 205 4.14 12.99 -14.33
N THR A 206 4.53 12.12 -15.26
CA THR A 206 3.77 10.91 -15.64
C THR A 206 3.89 9.77 -14.63
N ILE A 207 4.78 9.88 -13.63
CA ILE A 207 4.89 8.90 -12.53
C ILE A 207 3.56 8.80 -11.78
N LEU A 208 2.89 9.93 -11.56
CA LEU A 208 1.55 10.00 -10.97
C LEU A 208 0.51 9.98 -12.08
N ALA A 209 -0.05 8.80 -12.35
CA ALA A 209 -1.11 8.63 -13.33
C ALA A 209 -2.50 8.78 -12.69
N GLU A 210 -3.44 9.39 -13.40
CA GLU A 210 -4.81 9.59 -12.94
C GLU A 210 -5.76 8.54 -13.52
N ALA A 211 -6.54 7.90 -12.66
CA ALA A 211 -7.71 7.11 -13.05
C ALA A 211 -8.96 7.74 -12.42
N ASP A 212 -10.00 7.98 -13.21
CA ASP A 212 -11.32 8.42 -12.74
C ASP A 212 -12.20 7.25 -12.28
N ARG A 213 -11.83 6.02 -12.67
CA ARG A 213 -12.58 4.79 -12.44
C ARG A 213 -11.72 3.64 -11.97
N ALA A 214 -12.28 2.79 -11.10
CA ALA A 214 -11.57 1.64 -10.56
C ALA A 214 -11.18 0.61 -11.63
N GLU A 215 -11.98 0.46 -12.69
CA GLU A 215 -11.74 -0.49 -13.78
C GLU A 215 -10.47 -0.19 -14.58
N ASP A 216 -10.05 1.08 -14.61
CA ASP A 216 -8.87 1.50 -15.36
C ASP A 216 -7.56 1.27 -14.60
N VAL A 217 -7.61 1.18 -13.27
CA VAL A 217 -6.43 1.13 -12.39
C VAL A 217 -5.49 -0.02 -12.76
N LEU A 218 -6.00 -1.26 -12.85
CA LEU A 218 -5.16 -2.42 -13.12
C LEU A 218 -4.60 -2.45 -14.54
N ARG A 219 -5.31 -1.86 -15.51
CA ARG A 219 -4.78 -1.66 -16.87
C ARG A 219 -3.62 -0.66 -16.82
N MET A 220 -3.82 0.48 -16.17
CA MET A 220 -2.79 1.52 -16.06
C MET A 220 -1.53 1.03 -15.33
N LEU A 221 -1.66 0.24 -14.27
CA LEU A 221 -0.51 -0.36 -13.58
C LEU A 221 0.26 -1.35 -14.47
N ARG A 222 -0.43 -2.14 -15.30
CA ARG A 222 0.20 -3.08 -16.25
C ARG A 222 0.88 -2.37 -17.42
N GLU A 223 0.28 -1.27 -17.88
CA GLU A 223 0.75 -0.50 -19.05
C GLU A 223 1.77 0.60 -18.66
N TYR A 224 2.00 0.81 -17.36
CA TYR A 224 2.92 1.83 -16.88
C TYR A 224 4.31 1.68 -17.49
N ARG A 225 4.86 2.81 -17.96
CA ARG A 225 6.22 2.92 -18.48
C ARG A 225 6.99 3.87 -17.58
N ILE A 226 8.20 3.44 -17.22
CA ILE A 226 9.10 4.27 -16.43
C ILE A 226 9.45 5.56 -17.20
N SER A 227 9.44 6.69 -16.50
CA SER A 227 9.90 7.97 -17.06
C SER A 227 11.34 7.84 -17.58
N SER A 228 11.63 8.49 -18.71
CA SER A 228 12.99 8.56 -19.27
C SER A 228 13.92 9.52 -18.52
N ASP A 229 13.35 10.43 -17.71
CA ASP A 229 14.09 11.42 -16.92
C ASP A 229 14.35 10.97 -15.46
N ARG A 230 14.23 9.67 -15.20
CA ARG A 230 14.53 9.11 -13.88
C ARG A 230 16.03 9.17 -13.62
N MET A 231 16.38 9.37 -12.35
CA MET A 231 17.79 9.35 -11.98
C MET A 231 18.33 7.92 -12.09
N ALA A 232 19.43 7.75 -12.83
CA ALA A 232 20.14 6.47 -12.96
C ALA A 232 21.07 6.25 -11.76
N LEU A 233 20.52 6.30 -10.55
CA LEU A 233 21.26 6.10 -9.31
C LEU A 233 21.31 4.61 -8.96
N ASP A 234 22.50 4.12 -8.63
CA ASP A 234 22.67 2.80 -8.02
C ASP A 234 22.48 2.96 -6.51
N TRP A 235 21.37 2.41 -6.01
CA TRP A 235 21.00 2.51 -4.60
C TRP A 235 21.53 1.35 -3.75
N GLY A 236 22.25 0.38 -4.34
CA GLY A 236 22.67 -0.82 -3.62
C GLY A 236 21.49 -1.68 -3.15
N GLN A 237 21.73 -2.95 -2.88
CA GLN A 237 20.73 -3.80 -2.22
C GLN A 237 20.73 -3.46 -0.73
N GLU A 238 19.73 -2.71 -0.26
CA GLU A 238 19.34 -2.69 1.16
C GLU A 238 18.30 -3.77 1.45
#